data_AF-A0A937DLE5-F1
#
_entry.id   AF-A0A937DLE5-F1
#
_cell.length_a   1.000
_cell.length_b   1.000
_cell.length_c   1.000
_cell.angle_alpha   90.00
_cell.angle_beta   90.00
_cell.angle_gamma   90.00
#
_symmetry.space_group_name_H-M   'P 1'
#
loop_
_entity.id
_entity.type
_entity.pdbx_description
1 polymer ?
#
loop_
_entity_poly.entity_id
_entity_poly.type
_entity_poly.pdbx_seq_one_letter_code
_entity_poly.pdbx_strand_id
1 'polypeptide(L)'
;MNPLRTCSVFSSKPAAGLMVFAGVMGVMLSTASVSLAQLAPSAPAPAQKSPDYTPPAPPPPPPPPAPEIKIPAPDLVRRGEDGKIVRLTVPTEEAAMAMMSFDPTTEDKRKQITVERRARQDAAIAENPLAAIEVRRVLLTAEEINDLNTFVKTRSMMDKVLLTRTSLSMMMQQGGGISAGEQKAIAESAKAYVDAIYKETTDSIKGRNDPTLSGLTLARTNLPRAGIEFNRAFDRMLDEAVAKWPELRKDIAGSLASLADREAGVAKAEGAKAKREAMLNVLQGLPESDIKTVLSRVATPMPANPIVPPELTQAPAAPNMPQPARQPAR
;
A
#
# COMPACT_ATOMS: atom_id res chain seq x y z
N MET A 1 35.05 -52.96 3.91
CA MET A 1 34.06 -53.58 4.82
C MET A 1 32.94 -52.57 5.04
N ASN A 2 31.79 -52.80 4.41
CA ASN A 2 30.53 -52.08 4.60
C ASN A 2 29.79 -52.63 5.83
N PRO A 3 28.97 -51.81 6.49
CA PRO A 3 27.72 -52.31 7.02
C PRO A 3 26.53 -51.61 6.33
N LEU A 4 25.72 -52.48 5.72
CA LEU A 4 24.39 -52.25 5.19
C LEU A 4 23.48 -51.67 6.29
N ARG A 5 22.71 -50.62 5.97
CA ARG A 5 21.49 -50.29 6.71
C ARG A 5 20.31 -50.25 5.77
N THR A 6 19.27 -50.89 6.28
CA THR A 6 18.07 -51.42 5.65
C THR A 6 17.01 -50.36 5.40
N CYS A 7 16.26 -50.59 4.33
CA CYS A 7 15.07 -49.85 3.91
C CYS A 7 13.96 -49.88 4.97
N SER A 8 13.20 -48.79 5.06
CA SER A 8 11.83 -48.79 5.56
C SER A 8 11.02 -47.84 4.69
N VAL A 9 10.24 -48.44 3.79
CA VAL A 9 9.28 -47.77 2.92
C VAL A 9 8.00 -47.57 3.73
N PHE A 10 7.68 -46.32 4.07
CA PHE A 10 6.33 -45.95 4.51
C PHE A 10 5.69 -45.07 3.45
N SER A 11 4.83 -45.72 2.65
CA SER A 11 3.90 -45.10 1.72
C SER A 11 2.67 -44.67 2.52
N SER A 12 2.47 -43.36 2.68
CA SER A 12 1.18 -42.80 3.04
C SER A 12 0.89 -41.62 2.12
N LYS A 13 -0.09 -41.79 1.24
CA LYS A 13 -0.71 -40.69 0.50
C LYS A 13 -1.64 -39.95 1.45
N PRO A 14 -1.50 -38.63 1.63
CA PRO A 14 -2.66 -37.78 1.85
C PRO A 14 -2.98 -37.07 0.55
N ALA A 15 -4.08 -37.48 -0.08
CA ALA A 15 -4.81 -36.64 -1.00
C ALA A 15 -5.47 -35.53 -0.18
N ALA A 16 -4.80 -34.38 -0.07
CA ALA A 16 -5.39 -33.15 0.44
C ALA A 16 -5.22 -32.09 -0.64
N GLY A 17 -6.33 -31.76 -1.29
CA GLY A 17 -6.41 -30.67 -2.25
C GLY A 17 -5.98 -29.37 -1.58
N LEU A 18 -4.78 -28.91 -1.94
CA LEU A 18 -4.24 -27.62 -1.56
C LEU A 18 -5.04 -26.55 -2.33
N MET A 19 -6.11 -26.02 -1.72
CA MET A 19 -6.68 -24.75 -2.16
C MET A 19 -5.66 -23.65 -1.86
N VAL A 20 -4.84 -23.34 -2.86
CA VAL A 20 -4.05 -22.12 -2.88
C VAL A 20 -5.04 -20.97 -3.02
N PHE A 21 -5.32 -20.26 -1.93
CA PHE A 21 -5.96 -18.94 -1.95
C PHE A 21 -4.97 -17.96 -2.62
N ALA A 22 -4.90 -18.02 -3.94
CA ALA A 22 -4.54 -16.87 -4.74
C ALA A 22 -5.69 -15.88 -4.60
N GLY A 23 -5.63 -15.04 -3.56
CA GLY A 23 -6.52 -13.90 -3.38
C GLY A 23 -6.30 -12.93 -4.53
N VAL A 24 -6.96 -13.22 -5.66
CA VAL A 24 -7.19 -12.30 -6.76
C VAL A 24 -7.89 -11.09 -6.16
N MET A 25 -7.19 -9.95 -6.11
CA MET A 25 -7.82 -8.64 -5.97
C MET A 25 -8.66 -8.40 -7.22
N GLY A 26 -9.87 -8.95 -7.21
CA GLY A 26 -10.94 -8.63 -8.13
C GLY A 26 -11.71 -7.45 -7.56
N VAL A 27 -11.61 -6.31 -8.25
CA VAL A 27 -12.55 -5.19 -8.11
C VAL A 27 -13.94 -5.71 -8.48
N MET A 28 -14.75 -6.06 -7.49
CA MET A 28 -16.16 -6.41 -7.67
C MET A 28 -16.99 -5.12 -7.60
N LEU A 29 -17.43 -4.64 -8.76
CA LEU A 29 -18.53 -3.71 -8.89
C LEU A 29 -19.83 -4.44 -8.48
N SER A 30 -20.40 -4.07 -7.34
CA SER A 30 -21.77 -4.49 -6.96
C SER A 30 -22.65 -3.27 -6.76
N THR A 31 -23.75 -3.27 -7.53
CA THR A 31 -24.88 -2.36 -7.53
C THR A 31 -25.48 -2.17 -6.14
N ALA A 32 -25.72 -0.92 -5.74
CA ALA A 32 -26.37 -0.57 -4.49
C ALA A 32 -27.83 -1.04 -4.45
N SER A 33 -28.18 -1.85 -3.45
CA SER A 33 -29.56 -2.12 -3.06
C SER A 33 -30.08 -0.94 -2.24
N VAL A 34 -31.09 -0.24 -2.76
CA VAL A 34 -31.83 0.80 -2.03
C VAL A 34 -32.75 0.12 -1.02
N SER A 35 -32.53 0.36 0.28
CA SER A 35 -33.48 -0.01 1.33
C SER A 35 -34.65 0.97 1.33
N LEU A 36 -35.82 0.50 0.92
CA LEU A 36 -37.08 1.23 0.98
C LEU A 36 -37.58 1.22 2.44
N ALA A 37 -37.59 2.38 3.09
CA ALA A 37 -38.24 2.57 4.38
C ALA A 37 -39.77 2.42 4.22
N GLN A 38 -40.37 1.50 4.98
CA GLN A 38 -41.83 1.36 5.09
C GLN A 38 -42.40 2.55 5.89
N LEU A 39 -42.98 3.51 5.18
CA LEU A 39 -43.92 4.48 5.74
C LEU A 39 -45.33 3.89 5.70
N ALA A 40 -46.06 4.05 6.80
CA ALA A 40 -47.44 3.61 6.96
C ALA A 40 -48.39 4.27 5.92
N PRO A 41 -49.45 3.58 5.47
CA PRO A 41 -50.38 4.14 4.50
C PRO A 41 -51.26 5.22 5.14
N SER A 42 -51.19 6.44 4.58
CA SER A 42 -52.18 7.49 4.80
C SER A 42 -53.35 7.30 3.84
N ALA A 43 -54.56 7.66 4.29
CA ALA A 43 -55.82 7.47 3.58
C ALA A 43 -55.81 8.03 2.14
N PRO A 44 -56.49 7.38 1.18
CA PRO A 44 -56.50 7.81 -0.21
C PRO A 44 -57.27 9.12 -0.40
N ALA A 45 -56.58 10.14 -0.92
CA ALA A 45 -57.21 11.34 -1.45
C ALA A 45 -57.95 11.03 -2.78
N PRO A 46 -59.05 11.75 -3.10
CA PRO A 46 -59.82 11.52 -4.33
C PRO A 46 -58.95 11.74 -5.58
N ALA A 47 -59.07 10.80 -6.52
CA ALA A 47 -58.27 10.72 -7.73
C ALA A 47 -58.45 11.95 -8.63
N GLN A 48 -57.42 12.80 -8.70
CA GLN A 48 -57.27 13.75 -9.79
C GLN A 48 -56.97 12.96 -11.07
N LYS A 49 -57.70 13.24 -12.16
CA LYS A 49 -57.38 12.73 -13.50
C LYS A 49 -56.01 13.28 -13.90
N SER A 50 -55.01 12.42 -13.90
CA SER A 50 -53.69 12.71 -14.45
C SER A 50 -53.83 13.06 -15.94
N PRO A 51 -53.16 14.11 -16.44
CA PRO A 51 -53.05 14.36 -17.87
C PRO A 51 -52.42 13.14 -18.56
N ASP A 52 -52.82 12.88 -19.81
CA ASP A 52 -52.32 11.77 -20.62
C ASP A 52 -50.79 11.77 -20.65
N TYR A 53 -50.20 10.76 -20.00
CA TYR A 53 -48.76 10.54 -19.99
C TYR A 53 -48.33 10.11 -21.38
N THR A 54 -47.67 11.01 -22.11
CA THR A 54 -46.90 10.66 -23.31
C THR A 54 -45.49 10.30 -22.85
N PRO A 55 -45.05 9.03 -23.01
CA PRO A 55 -43.71 8.64 -22.63
C PRO A 55 -42.68 9.49 -23.41
N PRO A 56 -41.66 10.07 -22.76
CA PRO A 56 -40.59 10.72 -23.49
C PRO A 56 -39.95 9.72 -24.45
N ALA A 57 -39.65 10.18 -25.66
CA ALA A 57 -38.99 9.35 -26.66
C ALA A 57 -37.71 8.74 -26.05
N PRO A 58 -37.43 7.44 -26.29
CA PRO A 58 -36.23 6.82 -25.77
C PRO A 58 -35.00 7.62 -26.22
N PRO A 59 -34.03 7.89 -25.32
CA PRO A 59 -32.83 8.60 -25.69
C PRO A 59 -32.15 7.87 -26.85
N PRO A 60 -31.56 8.59 -27.82
CA PRO A 60 -30.82 7.96 -28.90
C PRO A 60 -29.75 7.04 -28.30
N PRO A 61 -29.51 5.86 -28.89
CA PRO A 61 -28.48 4.96 -28.43
C PRO A 61 -27.15 5.73 -28.38
N PRO A 62 -26.35 5.56 -27.30
CA PRO A 62 -25.07 6.23 -27.20
C PRO A 62 -24.22 5.88 -28.43
N PRO A 63 -23.49 6.86 -29.00
CA PRO A 63 -22.62 6.59 -30.13
C PRO A 63 -21.65 5.45 -29.78
N PRO A 64 -21.26 4.60 -30.75
CA PRO A 64 -20.29 3.55 -30.52
C PRO A 64 -19.03 4.16 -29.90
N PRO A 65 -18.47 3.58 -28.83
CA PRO A 65 -17.24 4.09 -28.25
C PRO A 65 -16.16 4.08 -29.34
N ALA A 66 -15.45 5.21 -29.46
CA ALA A 66 -14.33 5.31 -30.38
C ALA A 66 -13.33 4.18 -30.11
N PRO A 67 -12.67 3.62 -31.15
CA PRO A 67 -11.68 2.57 -30.97
C PRO A 67 -10.61 3.01 -29.96
N GLU A 68 -10.53 2.28 -28.85
CA GLU A 68 -9.62 2.56 -27.75
C GLU A 68 -8.17 2.32 -28.22
N ILE A 69 -7.36 3.39 -28.28
CA ILE A 69 -5.94 3.28 -28.61
C ILE A 69 -5.27 2.51 -27.48
N LYS A 70 -4.82 1.27 -27.76
CA LYS A 70 -4.11 0.44 -26.79
C LYS A 70 -2.71 0.99 -26.58
N ILE A 71 -2.49 1.60 -25.43
CA ILE A 71 -1.17 2.06 -24.99
C ILE A 71 -0.43 0.85 -24.42
N PRO A 72 0.77 0.50 -24.93
CA PRO A 72 1.50 -0.67 -24.45
C PRO A 72 1.96 -0.47 -23.01
N ALA A 73 1.75 -1.49 -22.16
CA ALA A 73 2.22 -1.49 -20.78
C ALA A 73 3.76 -1.59 -20.72
N PRO A 74 4.45 -0.72 -19.95
CA PRO A 74 5.89 -0.84 -19.76
C PRO A 74 6.30 -2.17 -19.12
N ASP A 75 7.42 -2.76 -19.55
CA ASP A 75 7.95 -3.98 -18.94
C ASP A 75 8.93 -3.65 -17.79
N LEU A 76 8.49 -3.91 -16.56
CA LEU A 76 9.30 -3.71 -15.35
C LEU A 76 10.10 -4.95 -14.95
N VAL A 77 9.87 -6.11 -15.57
CA VAL A 77 10.50 -7.36 -15.18
C VAL A 77 11.89 -7.44 -15.80
N ARG A 78 12.91 -7.10 -15.00
CA ARG A 78 14.31 -7.25 -15.39
C ARG A 78 14.94 -8.39 -14.60
N ARG A 79 15.78 -9.20 -15.25
CA ARG A 79 16.56 -10.25 -14.59
C ARG A 79 18.01 -9.80 -14.39
N GLY A 80 18.56 -10.08 -13.22
CA GLY A 80 19.97 -9.85 -12.90
C GLY A 80 20.86 -10.94 -13.51
N GLU A 81 22.16 -10.81 -13.29
CA GLU A 81 23.17 -11.81 -13.72
C GLU A 81 22.93 -13.19 -13.06
N ASP A 82 22.33 -13.21 -11.88
CA ASP A 82 21.95 -14.44 -11.16
C ASP A 82 20.63 -15.06 -11.65
N GLY A 83 20.04 -14.48 -12.71
CA GLY A 83 18.77 -14.92 -13.29
C GLY A 83 17.53 -14.56 -12.47
N LYS A 84 17.66 -13.89 -11.31
CA LYS A 84 16.51 -13.49 -10.48
C LYS A 84 15.93 -12.16 -10.91
N ILE A 85 14.66 -11.93 -10.56
CA ILE A 85 14.02 -10.63 -10.81
C ILE A 85 14.69 -9.55 -9.96
N VAL A 86 15.17 -8.49 -10.62
CA VAL A 86 15.72 -7.30 -9.97
C VAL A 86 14.61 -6.59 -9.19
N ARG A 87 14.80 -6.44 -7.89
CA ARG A 87 13.84 -5.76 -7.02
C ARG A 87 13.88 -4.25 -7.26
N LEU A 88 12.73 -3.67 -7.56
CA LEU A 88 12.58 -2.22 -7.65
C LEU A 88 12.91 -1.55 -6.32
N THR A 89 13.61 -0.42 -6.40
CA THR A 89 13.93 0.46 -5.25
C THR A 89 12.94 1.62 -5.11
N VAL A 90 12.01 1.76 -6.06
CA VAL A 90 10.92 2.75 -6.09
C VAL A 90 9.57 2.03 -6.21
N PRO A 91 8.45 2.69 -5.83
CA PRO A 91 7.12 2.15 -6.04
C PRO A 91 6.90 1.74 -7.50
N THR A 92 6.18 0.64 -7.70
CA THR A 92 6.01 0.03 -9.02
C THR A 92 5.36 0.97 -10.04
N GLU A 93 4.42 1.82 -9.61
CA GLU A 93 3.81 2.82 -10.48
C GLU A 93 4.77 3.94 -10.86
N GLU A 94 5.65 4.39 -9.94
CA GLU A 94 6.70 5.36 -10.27
C GLU A 94 7.67 4.77 -11.30
N ALA A 95 8.03 3.48 -11.16
CA ALA A 95 8.88 2.79 -12.12
C ALA A 95 8.21 2.68 -13.51
N ALA A 96 6.91 2.34 -13.56
CA ALA A 96 6.15 2.28 -14.81
C ALA A 96 6.09 3.65 -15.49
N MET A 97 5.73 4.70 -14.75
CA MET A 97 5.67 6.07 -15.28
C MET A 97 7.03 6.57 -15.74
N ALA A 98 8.13 6.17 -15.10
CA ALA A 98 9.48 6.53 -15.53
C ALA A 98 9.88 5.90 -16.89
N MET A 99 9.19 4.83 -17.32
CA MET A 99 9.38 4.19 -18.63
C MET A 99 8.43 4.73 -19.71
N MET A 100 7.46 5.56 -19.34
CA MET A 100 6.56 6.22 -20.27
C MET A 100 7.11 7.57 -20.69
N SER A 101 6.77 8.00 -21.91
CA SER A 101 7.07 9.34 -22.40
C SER A 101 5.85 10.23 -22.21
N PHE A 102 6.04 11.35 -21.54
CA PHE A 102 4.99 12.33 -21.28
C PHE A 102 5.37 13.68 -21.89
N ASP A 103 4.38 14.46 -22.30
CA ASP A 103 4.61 15.85 -22.70
C ASP A 103 4.99 16.70 -21.46
N PRO A 104 5.62 17.87 -21.64
CA PRO A 104 6.06 18.71 -20.53
C PRO A 104 4.95 19.09 -19.52
N THR A 105 3.71 19.27 -20.01
CA THR A 105 2.56 19.63 -19.14
C THR A 105 2.21 18.47 -18.22
N THR A 106 2.17 17.26 -18.77
CA THR A 106 1.94 16.03 -18.02
C THR A 106 3.07 15.77 -17.01
N GLU A 107 4.31 16.02 -17.41
CA GLU A 107 5.47 15.93 -16.51
C GLU A 107 5.39 16.88 -15.32
N ASP A 108 4.94 18.12 -15.54
CA ASP A 108 4.78 19.08 -14.46
C ASP A 108 3.63 18.71 -13.52
N LYS A 109 2.51 18.21 -14.05
CA LYS A 109 1.46 17.61 -13.23
C LYS A 109 1.97 16.41 -12.42
N ARG A 110 2.79 15.54 -13.02
CA ARG A 110 3.42 14.42 -12.33
C ARG A 110 4.25 14.85 -11.14
N LYS A 111 5.07 15.90 -11.29
CA LYS A 111 5.85 16.45 -10.17
C LYS A 111 4.94 16.99 -9.07
N GLN A 112 3.92 17.78 -9.42
CA GLN A 112 2.99 18.36 -8.44
C GLN A 112 2.20 17.29 -7.69
N ILE A 113 1.66 16.30 -8.39
CA ILE A 113 0.93 15.17 -7.79
C ILE A 113 1.85 14.30 -6.93
N THR A 114 3.11 14.12 -7.32
CA THR A 114 4.09 13.40 -6.50
C THR A 114 4.37 14.14 -5.18
N VAL A 115 4.46 15.47 -5.20
CA VAL A 115 4.61 16.28 -3.98
C VAL A 115 3.36 16.20 -3.11
N GLU A 116 2.17 16.25 -3.71
CA GLU A 116 0.90 16.08 -2.97
C GLU A 116 0.80 14.70 -2.33
N ARG A 117 1.09 13.64 -3.08
CA ARG A 117 1.15 12.25 -2.58
C ARG A 117 2.13 12.13 -1.43
N ARG A 118 3.30 12.76 -1.55
CA ARG A 118 4.31 12.80 -0.50
C ARG A 118 3.78 13.46 0.77
N ALA A 119 3.17 14.64 0.67
CA ALA A 119 2.59 15.34 1.81
C ALA A 119 1.53 14.50 2.53
N ARG A 120 0.67 13.84 1.76
CA ARG A 120 -0.34 12.90 2.29
C ARG A 120 0.29 11.70 3.01
N GLN A 121 1.37 11.15 2.47
CA GLN A 121 2.08 9.99 3.04
C GLN A 121 2.82 10.37 4.32
N ASP A 122 3.47 11.53 4.34
CA ASP A 122 4.13 12.08 5.52
C ASP A 122 3.10 12.40 6.63
N ALA A 123 1.93 12.93 6.27
CA ALA A 123 0.83 13.18 7.20
C ALA A 123 0.31 11.87 7.84
N ALA A 124 0.06 10.83 7.05
CA ALA A 124 -0.38 9.52 7.57
C ALA A 124 0.64 8.90 8.55
N ILE A 125 1.94 9.06 8.26
CA ILE A 125 3.04 8.65 9.13
C ILE A 125 3.02 9.45 10.44
N ALA A 126 2.92 10.78 10.36
CA ALA A 126 2.90 11.66 11.52
C ALA A 126 1.65 11.48 12.39
N GLU A 127 0.52 11.11 11.81
CA GLU A 127 -0.72 10.78 12.54
C GLU A 127 -0.64 9.45 13.29
N ASN A 128 0.19 8.51 12.81
CA ASN A 128 0.34 7.16 13.37
C ASN A 128 1.81 6.84 13.71
N PRO A 129 2.48 7.65 14.55
CA PRO A 129 3.93 7.61 14.73
C PRO A 129 4.44 6.27 15.29
N LEU A 130 3.74 5.68 16.26
CA LEU A 130 4.15 4.40 16.85
C LEU A 130 4.03 3.25 15.84
N ALA A 131 2.98 3.26 15.01
CA ALA A 131 2.82 2.29 13.93
C ALA A 131 3.94 2.46 12.88
N ALA A 132 4.33 3.70 12.56
CA ALA A 132 5.41 3.96 11.62
C ALA A 132 6.76 3.42 12.13
N ILE A 133 7.10 3.69 13.39
CA ILE A 133 8.31 3.17 14.03
C ILE A 133 8.35 1.63 13.98
N GLU A 134 7.25 0.98 14.34
CA GLU A 134 7.20 -0.49 14.37
C GLU A 134 7.25 -1.10 12.96
N VAL A 135 6.54 -0.51 11.99
CA VAL A 135 6.63 -0.92 10.57
C VAL A 135 8.06 -0.80 10.08
N ARG A 136 8.74 0.32 10.37
CA ARG A 136 10.14 0.52 9.97
C ARG A 136 11.04 -0.54 10.58
N ARG A 137 10.89 -0.82 11.88
CA ARG A 137 11.70 -1.82 12.58
C ARG A 137 11.56 -3.20 11.93
N VAL A 138 10.33 -3.63 11.65
CA VAL A 138 10.10 -4.93 11.00
C VAL A 138 10.62 -4.94 9.56
N LEU A 139 10.48 -3.84 8.82
CA LEU A 139 10.99 -3.74 7.45
C LEU A 139 12.52 -3.81 7.37
N LEU A 140 13.25 -3.33 8.39
CA LEU A 140 14.72 -3.45 8.48
C LEU A 140 15.18 -4.90 8.62
N THR A 141 14.36 -5.77 9.24
CA THR A 141 14.65 -7.19 9.47
C THR A 141 13.66 -8.10 8.75
N ALA A 142 13.10 -7.64 7.61
CA ALA A 142 12.00 -8.34 6.95
C ALA A 142 12.38 -9.75 6.49
N GLU A 143 13.66 -9.98 6.15
CA GLU A 143 14.20 -11.28 5.76
C GLU A 143 14.23 -12.29 6.91
N GLU A 144 14.28 -11.79 8.15
CA GLU A 144 14.37 -12.58 9.38
C GLU A 144 13.00 -12.98 9.93
N ILE A 145 11.90 -12.50 9.33
CA ILE A 145 10.53 -12.82 9.76
C ILE A 145 10.34 -14.35 9.72
N ASN A 146 10.18 -14.95 10.89
CA ASN A 146 9.98 -16.39 11.08
C ASN A 146 8.59 -16.72 11.64
N ASP A 147 7.75 -15.71 11.84
CA ASP A 147 6.41 -15.82 12.39
C ASP A 147 5.39 -15.06 11.50
N LEU A 148 4.36 -15.76 11.06
CA LEU A 148 3.29 -15.18 10.24
C LEU A 148 2.46 -14.15 11.01
N ASN A 149 2.36 -14.24 12.34
CA ASN A 149 1.64 -13.22 13.12
C ASN A 149 2.36 -11.87 13.06
N THR A 150 3.70 -11.88 13.10
CA THR A 150 4.51 -10.68 12.87
C THR A 150 4.20 -10.04 11.52
N PHE A 151 4.07 -10.84 10.45
CA PHE A 151 3.65 -10.34 9.14
C PHE A 151 2.24 -9.73 9.17
N VAL A 152 1.25 -10.44 9.71
CA VAL A 152 -0.15 -9.97 9.77
C VAL A 152 -0.27 -8.67 10.58
N LYS A 153 0.38 -8.62 11.75
CA LYS A 153 0.42 -7.42 12.60
C LYS A 153 1.07 -6.25 11.86
N THR A 154 2.21 -6.48 11.21
CA THR A 154 2.92 -5.44 10.45
C THR A 154 2.08 -4.94 9.30
N ARG A 155 1.38 -5.83 8.58
CA ARG A 155 0.48 -5.44 7.51
C ARG A 155 -0.66 -4.54 8.02
N SER A 156 -1.28 -4.90 9.14
CA SER A 156 -2.32 -4.07 9.76
C SER A 156 -1.81 -2.70 10.19
N MET A 157 -0.56 -2.60 10.68
CA MET A 157 0.06 -1.30 10.99
C MET A 157 0.41 -0.52 9.72
N MET A 158 0.91 -1.19 8.67
CA MET A 158 1.15 -0.58 7.36
C MET A 158 -0.13 0.03 6.79
N ASP A 159 -1.29 -0.60 6.97
CA ASP A 159 -2.57 -0.06 6.50
C ASP A 159 -2.94 1.28 7.17
N LYS A 160 -2.36 1.60 8.34
CA LYS A 160 -2.53 2.89 9.04
C LYS A 160 -1.57 3.97 8.54
N VAL A 161 -0.34 3.59 8.18
CA VAL A 161 0.74 4.55 7.85
C VAL A 161 0.94 4.74 6.36
N LEU A 162 0.48 3.82 5.52
CA LEU A 162 0.52 3.97 4.08
C LEU A 162 -0.74 4.69 3.59
N LEU A 163 -0.58 5.52 2.56
CA LEU A 163 -1.64 5.85 1.63
C LEU A 163 -2.03 4.60 0.84
N THR A 164 -2.67 3.65 1.52
CA THR A 164 -2.99 2.33 0.95
C THR A 164 -4.02 2.39 -0.17
N ARG A 165 -4.61 3.58 -0.44
CA ARG A 165 -5.90 3.64 -1.11
C ARG A 165 -5.89 4.39 -2.44
N THR A 166 -5.15 5.50 -2.54
CA THR A 166 -5.04 6.22 -3.81
C THR A 166 -3.70 5.88 -4.43
N SER A 167 -3.70 5.26 -5.60
CA SER A 167 -2.48 4.97 -6.35
C SER A 167 -1.99 6.24 -7.07
N LEU A 168 -0.69 6.36 -7.37
CA LEU A 168 -0.13 7.52 -8.05
C LEU A 168 -0.76 7.65 -9.45
N SER A 169 -0.97 6.52 -10.13
CA SER A 169 -1.62 6.50 -11.45
C SER A 169 -3.07 7.00 -11.39
N MET A 170 -3.81 6.65 -10.33
CA MET A 170 -5.17 7.16 -10.12
C MET A 170 -5.18 8.66 -9.79
N MET A 171 -4.24 9.15 -8.97
CA MET A 171 -4.09 10.58 -8.72
C MET A 171 -3.77 11.35 -10.01
N MET A 172 -2.86 10.80 -10.83
CA MET A 172 -2.52 11.35 -12.15
C MET A 172 -3.73 11.42 -13.07
N GLN A 173 -4.56 10.38 -13.12
CA GLN A 173 -5.77 10.38 -13.93
C GLN A 173 -6.78 11.42 -13.42
N GLN A 174 -7.02 11.48 -12.11
CA GLN A 174 -7.95 12.43 -11.49
C GLN A 174 -7.52 13.90 -11.69
N GLY A 175 -6.21 14.18 -11.66
CA GLY A 175 -5.65 15.49 -11.97
C GLY A 175 -5.59 15.82 -13.47
N GLY A 176 -6.13 14.94 -14.33
CA GLY A 176 -6.04 15.07 -15.79
C GLY A 176 -4.60 15.11 -16.29
N GLY A 177 -3.68 14.47 -15.56
CA GLY A 177 -2.28 14.29 -15.95
C GLY A 177 -2.09 13.11 -16.89
N ILE A 178 -2.90 12.07 -16.78
CA ILE A 178 -2.87 10.93 -17.72
C ILE A 178 -4.29 10.54 -18.13
N SER A 179 -4.41 9.93 -19.29
CA SER A 179 -5.62 9.29 -19.78
C SER A 179 -5.94 7.98 -19.04
N ALA A 180 -7.18 7.50 -19.17
CA ALA A 180 -7.56 6.19 -18.65
C ALA A 180 -6.74 5.04 -19.28
N GLY A 181 -6.37 5.16 -20.56
CA GLY A 181 -5.53 4.18 -21.25
C GLY A 181 -4.12 4.10 -20.66
N GLU A 182 -3.52 5.24 -20.33
CA GLU A 182 -2.20 5.31 -19.67
C GLU A 182 -2.27 4.77 -18.24
N GLN A 183 -3.31 5.13 -17.48
CA GLN A 183 -3.53 4.60 -16.14
C GLN A 183 -3.64 3.07 -16.15
N LYS A 184 -4.38 2.52 -17.11
CA LYS A 184 -4.51 1.08 -17.32
C LYS A 184 -3.17 0.44 -17.68
N ALA A 185 -2.40 1.01 -18.60
CA ALA A 185 -1.07 0.53 -18.98
C ALA A 185 -0.11 0.48 -17.77
N ILE A 186 -0.16 1.49 -16.89
CA ILE A 186 0.62 1.52 -15.64
C ILE A 186 0.17 0.42 -14.67
N ALA A 187 -1.15 0.22 -14.51
CA ALA A 187 -1.69 -0.81 -13.65
C ALA A 187 -1.35 -2.23 -14.16
N GLU A 188 -1.41 -2.46 -15.47
CA GLU A 188 -1.01 -3.72 -16.12
C GLU A 188 0.48 -3.99 -15.94
N SER A 189 1.33 -2.98 -16.13
CA SER A 189 2.77 -3.05 -15.87
C SER A 189 3.08 -3.41 -14.42
N ALA A 190 2.40 -2.76 -13.47
CA ALA A 190 2.58 -3.04 -12.05
C ALA A 190 2.11 -4.45 -11.67
N LYS A 191 0.98 -4.89 -12.23
CA LYS A 191 0.49 -6.26 -12.06
C LYS A 191 1.46 -7.28 -12.61
N ALA A 192 1.98 -7.09 -13.83
CA ALA A 192 2.93 -8.01 -14.46
C ALA A 192 4.20 -8.19 -13.61
N TYR A 193 4.76 -7.09 -13.09
CA TYR A 193 5.91 -7.14 -12.18
C TYR A 193 5.62 -7.92 -10.89
N VAL A 194 4.48 -7.64 -10.26
CA VAL A 194 4.06 -8.32 -9.03
C VAL A 194 3.85 -9.81 -9.29
N ASP A 195 3.12 -10.16 -10.35
CA ASP A 195 2.88 -11.56 -10.74
C ASP A 195 4.19 -12.30 -11.02
N ALA A 196 5.16 -11.66 -11.69
CA ALA A 196 6.46 -12.25 -11.96
C ALA A 196 7.23 -12.55 -10.66
N ILE A 197 7.21 -11.62 -9.70
CA ILE A 197 7.78 -11.84 -8.37
C ILE A 197 7.10 -13.01 -7.64
N TYR A 198 5.77 -13.02 -7.62
CA TYR A 198 5.03 -14.08 -6.95
C TYR A 198 5.34 -15.43 -7.58
N LYS A 199 5.38 -15.48 -8.91
CA LYS A 199 5.75 -16.69 -9.65
C LYS A 199 7.14 -17.19 -9.28
N GLU A 200 8.15 -16.32 -9.32
CA GLU A 200 9.53 -16.69 -8.95
C GLU A 200 9.61 -17.19 -7.50
N THR A 201 8.94 -16.50 -6.57
CA THR A 201 8.88 -16.91 -5.17
C THR A 201 8.16 -18.26 -4.99
N THR A 202 7.02 -18.48 -5.65
CA THR A 202 6.29 -19.76 -5.60
C THR A 202 7.09 -20.89 -6.23
N ASP A 203 7.78 -20.63 -7.35
CA ASP A 203 8.64 -21.62 -8.01
C ASP A 203 9.82 -22.02 -7.08
N SER A 204 10.36 -21.09 -6.28
CA SER A 204 11.45 -21.37 -5.31
C SER A 204 11.07 -22.27 -4.13
N ILE A 205 9.78 -22.36 -3.81
CA ILE A 205 9.24 -23.20 -2.73
C ILE A 205 8.53 -24.45 -3.26
N LYS A 206 8.49 -24.64 -4.59
CA LYS A 206 7.87 -25.79 -5.21
C LYS A 206 8.51 -27.08 -4.69
N GLY A 207 7.67 -28.04 -4.30
CA GLY A 207 8.12 -29.31 -3.71
C GLY A 207 8.37 -29.26 -2.19
N ARG A 208 8.23 -28.10 -1.54
CA ARG A 208 8.21 -28.00 -0.08
C ARG A 208 6.79 -28.25 0.43
N ASN A 209 6.60 -29.28 1.25
CA ASN A 209 5.31 -29.64 1.85
C ASN A 209 5.06 -28.91 3.18
N ASP A 210 5.51 -27.65 3.30
CA ASP A 210 5.35 -26.83 4.51
C ASP A 210 4.59 -25.53 4.17
N PRO A 211 3.31 -25.41 4.56
CA PRO A 211 2.51 -24.22 4.30
C PRO A 211 3.00 -22.99 5.09
N THR A 212 3.61 -23.20 6.27
CA THR A 212 4.17 -22.10 7.09
C THR A 212 5.37 -21.51 6.39
N LEU A 213 6.30 -22.34 5.93
CA LEU A 213 7.48 -21.91 5.18
C LEU A 213 7.10 -21.20 3.88
N SER A 214 6.06 -21.70 3.20
CA SER A 214 5.51 -21.08 1.99
C SER A 214 4.98 -19.67 2.29
N GLY A 215 4.17 -19.53 3.34
CA GLY A 215 3.64 -18.23 3.79
C GLY A 215 4.76 -17.26 4.19
N LEU A 216 5.76 -17.72 4.94
CA LEU A 216 6.90 -16.89 5.36
C LEU A 216 7.74 -16.42 4.16
N THR A 217 7.96 -17.29 3.17
CA THR A 217 8.72 -16.90 1.96
C THR A 217 7.98 -15.83 1.17
N LEU A 218 6.65 -15.95 1.06
CA LEU A 218 5.81 -14.91 0.45
C LEU A 218 5.79 -13.63 1.28
N ALA A 219 5.75 -13.70 2.61
CA ALA A 219 5.80 -12.56 3.50
C ALA A 219 7.11 -11.77 3.37
N ARG A 220 8.26 -12.46 3.44
CA ARG A 220 9.60 -11.88 3.27
C ARG A 220 9.77 -11.21 1.89
N THR A 221 9.13 -11.76 0.87
CA THR A 221 9.13 -11.19 -0.48
C THR A 221 8.25 -9.94 -0.58
N ASN A 222 7.04 -9.99 -0.04
CA ASN A 222 6.03 -8.95 -0.26
C ASN A 222 6.13 -7.76 0.68
N LEU A 223 6.57 -7.98 1.91
CA LEU A 223 6.58 -6.93 2.93
C LEU A 223 7.54 -5.79 2.55
N PRO A 224 8.81 -6.04 2.15
CA PRO A 224 9.69 -4.98 1.67
C PRO A 224 9.10 -4.24 0.47
N ARG A 225 8.55 -4.97 -0.50
CA ARG A 225 7.92 -4.40 -1.70
C ARG A 225 6.77 -3.45 -1.36
N ALA A 226 5.86 -3.90 -0.50
CA ALA A 226 4.73 -3.07 -0.05
C ALA A 226 5.19 -1.89 0.81
N GLY A 227 6.34 -2.01 1.48
CA GLY A 227 6.92 -1.00 2.35
C GLY A 227 7.86 0.00 1.66
N ILE A 228 8.12 -0.11 0.35
CA ILE A 228 9.07 0.76 -0.37
C ILE A 228 8.68 2.24 -0.20
N GLU A 229 7.43 2.59 -0.47
CA GLU A 229 6.96 3.97 -0.39
C GLU A 229 7.04 4.51 1.04
N PHE A 230 6.55 3.73 2.01
CA PHE A 230 6.65 4.05 3.43
C PHE A 230 8.11 4.28 3.84
N ASN A 231 9.02 3.37 3.51
CA ASN A 231 10.44 3.48 3.88
C ASN A 231 11.08 4.72 3.28
N ARG A 232 10.80 5.03 1.99
CA ARG A 232 11.31 6.26 1.36
C ARG A 232 10.75 7.51 2.02
N ALA A 233 9.49 7.48 2.46
CA ALA A 233 8.88 8.61 3.12
C ALA A 233 9.43 8.80 4.53
N PHE A 234 9.47 7.74 5.32
CA PHE A 234 9.97 7.80 6.67
C PHE A 234 11.48 8.09 6.73
N ASP A 235 12.28 7.54 5.80
CA ASP A 235 13.71 7.88 5.69
C ASP A 235 13.94 9.38 5.47
N ARG A 236 13.13 10.01 4.60
CA ARG A 236 13.20 11.46 4.38
C ARG A 236 12.80 12.23 5.64
N MET A 237 11.72 11.82 6.31
CA MET A 237 11.31 12.47 7.57
C MET A 237 12.40 12.33 8.65
N LEU A 238 13.08 11.18 8.73
CA LEU A 238 14.21 10.97 9.62
C LEU A 238 15.42 11.84 9.24
N ASP A 239 15.74 11.95 7.95
CA ASP A 239 16.81 12.84 7.46
C ASP A 239 16.54 14.31 7.83
N GLU A 240 15.30 14.77 7.63
CA GLU A 240 14.86 16.11 8.01
C GLU A 240 14.87 16.31 9.53
N ALA A 241 14.46 15.29 10.31
CA ALA A 241 14.52 15.32 11.76
C ALA A 241 15.96 15.39 12.27
N VAL A 242 16.90 14.67 11.65
CA VAL A 242 18.33 14.77 11.95
C VAL A 242 18.83 16.19 11.70
N ALA A 243 18.49 16.78 10.55
CA ALA A 243 18.94 18.11 10.17
C ALA A 243 18.40 19.21 11.09
N LYS A 244 17.15 19.08 11.56
CA LYS A 244 16.43 20.08 12.35
C LYS A 244 16.35 19.74 13.84
N TRP A 245 17.08 18.72 14.29
CA TRP A 245 16.97 18.22 15.66
C TRP A 245 17.19 19.31 16.73
N PRO A 246 18.18 20.22 16.61
CA PRO A 246 18.40 21.28 17.59
C PRO A 246 17.20 22.23 17.76
N GLU A 247 16.43 22.48 16.70
CA GLU A 247 15.19 23.26 16.76
C GLU A 247 14.04 22.42 17.31
N LEU A 248 13.85 21.21 16.77
CA LEU A 248 12.73 20.32 17.10
C LEU A 248 12.72 19.96 18.59
N ARG A 249 13.88 19.72 19.18
CA ARG A 249 14.01 19.34 20.60
C ARG A 249 13.61 20.44 21.59
N LYS A 250 13.43 21.68 21.13
CA LYS A 250 12.96 22.78 22.00
C LYS A 250 11.46 22.70 22.26
N ASP A 251 10.73 22.03 21.37
CA ASP A 251 9.27 21.95 21.37
C ASP A 251 8.74 20.66 22.01
N ILE A 252 9.61 19.72 22.41
CA ILE A 252 9.20 18.47 23.06
C ILE A 252 9.08 18.65 24.57
N ALA A 253 8.02 18.10 25.16
CA ALA A 253 7.72 18.24 26.58
C ALA A 253 8.42 17.18 27.47
N GLY A 254 8.96 16.11 26.85
CA GLY A 254 9.64 15.02 27.53
C GLY A 254 10.94 15.43 28.24
N SER A 255 11.35 14.62 29.23
CA SER A 255 12.62 14.79 29.94
C SER A 255 13.79 14.58 28.99
N LEU A 256 14.41 15.68 28.53
CA LEU A 256 15.59 15.66 27.67
C LEU A 256 16.78 14.88 28.27
N ALA A 257 16.84 14.78 29.60
CA ALA A 257 17.90 14.06 30.29
C ALA A 257 17.94 12.56 29.94
N SER A 258 16.79 11.93 29.66
CA SER A 258 16.73 10.51 29.26
C SER A 258 17.05 10.27 27.78
N LEU A 259 17.24 11.33 26.99
CA LEU A 259 17.55 11.26 25.56
C LEU A 259 19.04 11.50 25.25
N ALA A 260 19.82 12.02 26.19
CA ALA A 260 21.20 12.47 25.95
C ALA A 260 22.07 11.40 25.28
N ASP A 261 22.01 10.15 25.74
CA ASP A 261 22.78 9.04 25.14
C ASP A 261 22.34 8.72 23.70
N ARG A 262 21.03 8.79 23.43
CA ARG A 262 20.45 8.56 22.11
C ARG A 262 20.81 9.70 21.14
N GLU A 263 20.73 10.95 21.61
CA GLU A 263 21.14 12.13 20.85
C GLU A 263 22.64 12.08 20.50
N ALA A 264 23.48 11.68 21.46
CA ALA A 264 24.90 11.48 21.22
C ALA A 264 25.15 10.40 20.15
N GLY A 265 24.30 9.38 20.08
CA GLY A 265 24.31 8.39 19.00
C GLY A 265 24.10 9.01 17.61
N VAL A 266 23.19 9.98 17.47
CA VAL A 266 22.96 10.69 16.19
C VAL A 266 24.19 11.50 15.78
N ALA A 267 24.84 12.19 16.74
CA ALA A 267 26.03 12.98 16.48
C ALA A 267 27.25 12.13 16.07
N LYS A 268 27.38 10.93 16.66
CA LYS A 268 28.48 9.99 16.39
C LYS A 268 28.26 9.12 15.15
N ALA A 269 27.03 9.03 14.65
CA ALA A 269 26.70 8.18 13.52
C ALA A 269 27.29 8.70 12.20
N GLU A 270 28.01 7.83 11.49
CA GLU A 270 28.60 8.13 10.20
C GLU A 270 27.74 7.63 9.03
N GLY A 271 27.47 8.51 8.08
CA GLY A 271 26.62 8.21 6.91
C GLY A 271 25.12 8.32 7.17
N ALA A 272 24.35 8.47 6.09
CA ALA A 272 22.90 8.73 6.17
C ALA A 272 22.13 7.58 6.86
N LYS A 273 22.46 6.33 6.53
CA LYS A 273 21.78 5.16 7.11
C LYS A 273 21.94 5.10 8.63
N ALA A 274 23.16 5.20 9.15
CA ALA A 274 23.42 5.15 10.60
C ALA A 274 22.76 6.32 11.32
N LYS A 275 22.76 7.53 10.72
CA LYS A 275 22.07 8.70 11.28
C LYS A 275 20.55 8.49 11.38
N ARG A 276 19.92 7.89 10.37
CA ARG A 276 18.48 7.54 10.42
C ARG A 276 18.18 6.52 11.51
N GLU A 277 19.00 5.49 11.65
CA GLU A 277 18.83 4.48 12.70
C GLU A 277 19.01 5.08 14.10
N ALA A 278 20.01 5.94 14.29
CA ALA A 278 20.19 6.68 15.54
C ALA A 278 19.00 7.61 15.83
N MET A 279 18.47 8.31 14.82
CA MET A 279 17.29 9.17 14.98
C MET A 279 16.03 8.35 15.29
N LEU A 280 15.85 7.19 14.66
CA LEU A 280 14.79 6.26 15.00
C LEU A 280 14.86 5.86 16.49
N ASN A 281 16.05 5.61 17.02
CA ASN A 281 16.26 5.31 18.44
C ASN A 281 15.92 6.50 19.35
N VAL A 282 16.19 7.74 18.91
CA VAL A 282 15.74 8.96 19.61
C VAL A 282 14.22 9.00 19.65
N LEU A 283 13.54 8.83 18.52
CA LEU A 283 12.08 8.84 18.45
C LEU A 283 11.43 7.75 19.32
N GLN A 284 12.00 6.54 19.37
CA GLN A 284 11.54 5.48 20.27
C GLN A 284 11.65 5.82 21.76
N GLY A 285 12.49 6.79 22.10
CA GLY A 285 12.66 7.29 23.45
C GLY A 285 11.63 8.32 23.90
N LEU A 286 10.84 8.85 22.95
CA LEU A 286 9.90 9.94 23.19
C LEU A 286 8.50 9.41 23.54
N PRO A 287 7.71 10.17 24.32
CA PRO A 287 6.26 10.00 24.38
C PRO A 287 5.62 10.14 22.99
N GLU A 288 4.51 9.44 22.74
CA GLU A 288 3.82 9.47 21.44
C GLU A 288 3.47 10.90 20.96
N SER A 289 3.05 11.78 21.87
CA SER A 289 2.76 13.18 21.58
C SER A 289 3.97 13.95 21.04
N ASP A 290 5.15 13.65 21.56
CA ASP A 290 6.40 14.30 21.15
C ASP A 290 6.88 13.72 19.82
N ILE A 291 6.73 12.41 19.58
CA ILE A 291 7.02 11.80 18.27
C ILE A 291 6.13 12.43 17.20
N LYS A 292 4.82 12.56 17.49
CA LYS A 292 3.87 13.22 16.59
C LYS A 292 4.29 14.66 16.28
N THR A 293 4.68 15.42 17.31
CA THR A 293 5.18 16.80 17.15
C THR A 293 6.40 16.86 16.24
N VAL A 294 7.40 16.01 16.47
CA VAL A 294 8.62 15.92 15.65
C VAL A 294 8.27 15.57 14.20
N LEU A 295 7.50 14.49 13.98
CA LEU A 295 7.16 14.02 12.64
C LEU A 295 6.27 15.02 11.88
N SER A 296 5.32 15.70 12.54
CA SER A 296 4.49 16.74 11.91
C SER A 296 5.31 17.96 11.48
N ARG A 297 6.37 18.33 12.21
CA ARG A 297 7.24 19.46 11.87
C ARG A 297 8.18 19.20 10.68
N VAL A 298 8.48 17.93 10.41
CA VAL A 298 9.34 17.52 9.28
C VAL A 298 8.56 16.92 8.12
N ALA A 299 7.24 16.76 8.26
CA ALA A 299 6.38 16.33 7.19
C ALA A 299 6.40 17.34 6.02
N THR A 300 6.35 16.82 4.79
CA THR A 300 6.18 17.68 3.61
C THR A 300 4.86 18.44 3.75
N PRO A 301 4.85 19.78 3.68
CA PRO A 301 3.63 20.55 3.79
C PRO A 301 2.70 20.24 2.61
N MET A 302 1.39 20.16 2.88
CA MET A 302 0.39 20.03 1.81
C MET A 302 0.48 21.26 0.89
N PRO A 303 0.47 21.09 -0.44
CA PRO A 303 0.35 22.21 -1.36
C PRO A 303 -0.91 23.03 -1.04
N ALA A 304 -0.81 24.37 -1.12
CA ALA A 304 -1.95 25.25 -0.87
C ALA A 304 -3.14 24.98 -1.80
N ASN A 305 -2.86 24.53 -3.03
CA ASN A 305 -3.84 24.14 -4.03
C ASN A 305 -3.55 22.69 -4.46
N PRO A 306 -4.05 21.67 -3.73
CA PRO A 306 -3.89 20.28 -4.16
C PRO A 306 -4.62 20.06 -5.49
N ILE A 307 -4.00 19.30 -6.39
CA ILE A 307 -4.60 18.95 -7.68
C ILE A 307 -5.71 17.93 -7.48
N VAL A 308 -5.51 16.98 -6.57
CA VAL A 308 -6.49 15.94 -6.28
C VAL A 308 -7.27 16.33 -5.02
N PRO A 309 -8.60 16.48 -5.09
CA PRO A 309 -9.43 16.75 -3.92
C PRO A 309 -9.22 15.70 -2.81
N PRO A 310 -9.16 16.10 -1.53
CA PRO A 310 -9.06 15.17 -0.39
C PRO A 310 -10.16 14.10 -0.39
N GLU A 311 -11.37 14.45 -0.81
CA GLU A 311 -12.54 13.57 -0.83
C GLU A 311 -12.35 12.40 -1.79
N LEU A 312 -11.65 12.60 -2.91
CA LEU A 312 -11.36 11.57 -3.91
C LEU A 312 -10.24 10.61 -3.47
N THR A 313 -9.56 10.93 -2.37
CA THR A 313 -8.53 10.06 -1.79
C THR A 313 -9.03 9.23 -0.61
N GLN A 314 -10.18 9.58 -0.04
CA GLN A 314 -10.87 8.70 0.88
C GLN A 314 -11.38 7.52 0.07
N ALA A 315 -10.88 6.30 0.33
CA ALA A 315 -11.53 5.17 -0.31
C ALA A 315 -13.00 5.13 0.13
N PRO A 316 -13.89 4.64 -0.73
CA PRO A 316 -15.18 4.17 -0.25
C PRO A 316 -14.95 3.35 1.00
N ALA A 317 -15.70 3.66 2.07
CA ALA A 317 -15.67 2.86 3.29
C ALA A 317 -15.69 1.40 2.86
N ALA A 318 -14.67 0.61 3.27
CA ALA A 318 -14.59 -0.78 2.87
C ALA A 318 -15.97 -1.39 3.15
N PRO A 319 -16.66 -1.94 2.13
CA PRO A 319 -17.99 -2.50 2.35
C PRO A 319 -17.86 -3.45 3.53
N ASN A 320 -18.77 -3.35 4.51
CA ASN A 320 -18.78 -4.22 5.67
C ASN A 320 -18.64 -5.67 5.17
N MET A 321 -17.43 -6.21 5.27
CA MET A 321 -17.18 -7.59 4.89
C MET A 321 -18.09 -8.42 5.79
N PRO A 322 -18.88 -9.37 5.24
CA PRO A 322 -19.66 -10.27 6.06
C PRO A 322 -18.71 -10.87 7.09
N GLN A 323 -18.95 -10.59 8.38
CA GLN A 323 -18.15 -11.24 9.42
C GLN A 323 -18.31 -12.75 9.22
N PRO A 324 -17.22 -13.53 9.21
CA PRO A 324 -17.33 -14.98 9.09
C PRO A 324 -18.28 -15.43 10.19
N ALA A 325 -19.35 -16.14 9.78
CA ALA A 325 -20.36 -16.63 10.70
C ALA A 325 -19.65 -17.34 11.86
N ARG A 326 -19.92 -16.90 13.09
CA ARG A 326 -19.37 -17.54 14.29
C ARG A 326 -19.69 -19.02 14.17
N GLN A 327 -18.67 -19.86 14.00
CA GLN A 327 -18.88 -21.30 14.04
C GLN A 327 -19.46 -21.63 15.41
N PRO A 328 -20.56 -22.41 15.49
CA PRO A 328 -21.10 -22.84 16.77
C PRO A 328 -20.01 -23.62 17.50
N ALA A 329 -19.78 -23.26 18.77
CA ALA A 329 -18.90 -24.02 19.65
C ALA A 329 -19.35 -25.48 19.64
N ARG A 330 -18.41 -26.39 19.35
CA ARG A 330 -18.60 -27.83 19.51
C ARG A 330 -18.24 -28.24 20.93
#